data_AF-A0A661TYV5-F1
#
_entry.id   AF-A0A661TYV5-F1
#
_cell.length_a   1.000
_cell.length_b   1.000
_cell.length_c   1.000
_cell.angle_alpha   90.00
_cell.angle_beta   90.00
_cell.angle_gamma   90.00
#
_symmetry.space_group_name_H-M   'P 1'
#
loop_
_entity.id
_entity.type
_entity.pdbx_description
1 polymer ?
#
loop_
_entity_poly.entity_id
_entity_poly.type
_entity_poly.pdbx_seq_one_letter_code
_entity_poly.pdbx_strand_id
1 'polypeptide(L)'
;EDMPHISHSWGSELRYDYWDGEEWHIETVDEEGRYPSSIAVNSSDFPCIAYAHTYGLKYAHWDGNQWNIDIICGGLVDADRALIIDSDDRPHISFQNNECLEYAYFDGIDWNIEVVDSNGDVGRYAAIGLDSRGNPHISYYDDHPNYHLKYAWYGPDNDITLLSFTADASKPSAVNLRWSISADEGDDILGFNLYRRELKEGAIHKLRIRPKDVGEAPVRENYNSPLQRDNLPEWHKVNSTTITGTNPYSYTDTGVAENTQYEYKLEAVMGGDSGETLGTTTVETGEPASFGIVRLYPNPTSDIVNCVLRVPEPCEVDIAIYDISGREVSEERFSVENAGKTEVFLDISGFVDGVYTITAYLNNECESRRIVVAK
;
A
#
# COMPACT_ATOMS: atom_id res chain seq x y z
N GLU A 1 33.23 18.23 2.83
CA GLU A 1 31.99 18.59 2.11
C GLU A 1 31.98 17.69 0.90
N ASP A 2 30.84 17.07 0.57
CA ASP A 2 30.76 16.26 -0.65
C ASP A 2 30.93 17.19 -1.83
N MET A 3 32.00 16.97 -2.59
CA MET A 3 32.33 17.82 -3.71
C MET A 3 31.66 17.29 -4.98
N PRO A 4 31.25 18.16 -5.91
CA PRO A 4 30.55 17.71 -7.10
C PRO A 4 31.49 16.97 -8.06
N HIS A 5 31.00 15.83 -8.56
CA HIS A 5 31.61 14.99 -9.59
C HIS A 5 30.74 15.00 -10.84
N ILE A 6 31.35 15.12 -12.02
CA ILE A 6 30.64 15.16 -13.30
C ILE A 6 31.32 14.18 -14.27
N SER A 7 30.54 13.32 -14.91
CA SER A 7 30.97 12.59 -16.10
C SER A 7 30.28 13.17 -17.33
N HIS A 8 31.02 13.33 -18.42
CA HIS A 8 30.48 13.78 -19.68
C HIS A 8 31.31 13.20 -20.84
N SER A 9 30.84 13.32 -22.07
CA SER A 9 31.70 13.01 -23.23
C SER A 9 32.01 14.24 -24.06
N TRP A 10 33.23 14.28 -24.59
CA TRP A 10 33.75 15.32 -25.45
C TRP A 10 34.33 14.66 -26.71
N GLY A 11 33.66 14.80 -27.85
CA GLY A 11 34.05 14.07 -29.06
C GLY A 11 33.83 12.56 -28.90
N SER A 12 34.91 11.77 -28.87
CA SER A 12 34.89 10.32 -28.61
C SER A 12 35.34 9.96 -27.20
N GLU A 13 35.70 10.94 -26.37
CA GLU A 13 36.33 10.71 -25.09
C GLU A 13 35.28 10.74 -23.96
N LEU A 14 35.39 9.82 -23.00
CA LEU A 14 34.78 9.97 -21.69
C LEU A 14 35.68 10.89 -20.84
N ARG A 15 35.07 11.92 -20.29
CA ARG A 15 35.70 12.91 -19.41
C ARG A 15 35.10 12.82 -18.01
N TYR A 16 35.95 13.08 -17.03
CA TYR A 16 35.56 13.23 -15.64
C TYR A 16 36.09 14.54 -15.08
N ASP A 17 35.19 15.25 -14.39
CA ASP A 17 35.48 16.54 -13.80
C ASP A 17 35.10 16.51 -12.32
N TYR A 18 35.93 17.11 -11.47
CA TYR A 18 35.61 17.31 -10.06
C TYR A 18 36.04 18.69 -9.58
N TRP A 19 35.30 19.22 -8.61
CA TRP A 19 35.63 20.48 -7.93
C TRP A 19 36.37 20.18 -6.63
N ASP A 20 37.50 20.82 -6.38
CA ASP A 20 38.27 20.60 -5.14
C ASP A 20 38.01 21.65 -4.05
N GLY A 21 37.20 22.66 -4.35
CA GLY A 21 36.92 23.80 -3.46
C GLY A 21 37.41 25.12 -4.03
N GLU A 22 38.36 25.07 -4.96
CA GLU A 22 39.03 26.22 -5.56
C GLU A 22 38.96 26.20 -7.09
N GLU A 23 39.13 25.03 -7.72
CA GLU A 23 39.11 24.87 -9.17
C GLU A 23 38.46 23.55 -9.65
N TRP A 24 38.11 23.54 -10.94
CA TRP A 24 37.66 22.33 -11.63
C TRP A 24 38.88 21.61 -12.20
N HIS A 25 39.04 20.35 -11.81
CA HIS A 25 39.99 19.43 -12.40
C HIS A 25 39.26 18.60 -13.47
N ILE A 26 39.89 18.42 -14.63
CA ILE A 26 39.30 17.72 -15.78
C ILE A 26 40.30 16.69 -16.29
N GLU A 27 39.86 15.45 -16.46
CA GLU A 27 40.69 14.36 -16.98
C GLU A 27 40.00 13.52 -18.05
N THR A 28 40.81 12.82 -18.85
CA THR A 28 40.34 11.84 -19.83
C THR A 28 40.30 10.48 -19.16
N VAL A 29 39.13 9.85 -19.12
CA VAL A 29 38.93 8.52 -18.53
C VAL A 29 39.17 7.43 -19.58
N ASP A 30 38.53 7.58 -20.75
CA ASP A 30 38.65 6.67 -21.89
C ASP A 30 38.60 7.49 -23.19
N GLU A 31 39.50 7.21 -24.14
CA GLU A 31 39.58 7.87 -25.44
C GLU A 31 38.43 7.47 -26.39
N GLU A 32 37.72 6.39 -26.06
CA GLU A 32 36.62 5.83 -26.85
C GLU A 32 35.26 5.83 -26.12
N GLY A 33 35.07 6.60 -25.05
CA GLY A 33 33.79 6.70 -24.34
C GLY A 33 32.75 7.61 -25.02
N ARG A 34 31.52 7.13 -25.21
CA ARG A 34 30.44 7.86 -25.89
C ARG A 34 29.23 8.09 -25.00
N TYR A 35 28.36 9.03 -25.39
CA TYR A 35 27.12 9.32 -24.68
C TYR A 35 26.12 8.14 -24.69
N PRO A 36 25.33 7.98 -23.62
CA PRO A 36 25.40 8.72 -22.33
C PRO A 36 26.29 8.05 -21.26
N SER A 37 26.32 8.59 -20.05
CA SER A 37 27.09 8.07 -18.91
C SER A 37 26.29 8.23 -17.61
N SER A 38 26.49 7.34 -16.65
CA SER A 38 25.99 7.46 -15.28
C SER A 38 27.17 7.39 -14.32
N ILE A 39 27.22 8.30 -13.34
CA ILE A 39 28.32 8.42 -12.37
C ILE A 39 27.79 8.23 -10.95
N ALA A 40 28.59 7.55 -10.14
CA ALA A 40 28.42 7.41 -8.70
C ALA A 40 29.81 7.49 -8.03
N VAL A 41 29.84 7.60 -6.69
CA VAL A 41 31.07 7.52 -5.90
C VAL A 41 30.96 6.36 -4.91
N ASN A 42 32.08 5.71 -4.61
CA ASN A 42 32.16 4.65 -3.62
C ASN A 42 32.40 5.21 -2.19
N SER A 43 32.53 4.33 -1.20
CA SER A 43 32.76 4.71 0.21
C SER A 43 34.05 5.49 0.47
N SER A 44 35.00 5.44 -0.47
CA SER A 44 36.27 6.19 -0.45
C SER A 44 36.22 7.50 -1.25
N ASP A 45 35.02 7.90 -1.70
CA ASP A 45 34.79 9.07 -2.56
C ASP A 45 35.48 8.96 -3.94
N PHE A 46 35.76 7.72 -4.37
CA PHE A 46 36.33 7.48 -5.69
C PHE A 46 35.22 7.36 -6.74
N PRO A 47 35.36 8.05 -7.89
CA PRO A 47 34.36 8.04 -8.94
C PRO A 47 34.28 6.70 -9.67
N CYS A 48 33.06 6.31 -9.97
CA CYS A 48 32.68 5.13 -10.73
C CYS A 48 31.72 5.57 -11.83
N ILE A 49 31.96 5.14 -13.07
CA ILE A 49 31.24 5.62 -14.26
C ILE A 49 30.82 4.42 -15.12
N ALA A 50 29.52 4.27 -15.34
CA ALA A 50 28.97 3.38 -16.34
C ALA A 50 28.72 4.16 -17.64
N TYR A 51 29.24 3.69 -18.77
CA TYR A 51 29.18 4.44 -20.04
C TYR A 51 29.11 3.52 -21.26
N ALA A 52 28.58 4.07 -22.34
CA ALA A 52 28.52 3.37 -23.61
C ALA A 52 29.84 3.47 -24.39
N HIS A 53 30.17 2.37 -25.06
CA HIS A 53 31.17 2.28 -26.11
C HIS A 53 30.49 1.87 -27.42
N THR A 54 31.20 2.04 -28.54
CA THR A 54 30.74 1.59 -29.88
C THR A 54 30.30 0.12 -29.90
N TYR A 55 30.82 -0.70 -28.99
CA TYR A 55 30.56 -2.13 -28.94
C TYR A 55 30.04 -2.64 -27.60
N GLY A 56 29.50 -1.77 -26.72
CA GLY A 56 28.81 -2.27 -25.53
C GLY A 56 28.84 -1.36 -24.31
N LEU A 57 28.62 -1.95 -23.14
CA LEU A 57 28.61 -1.28 -21.85
C LEU A 57 29.98 -1.45 -21.17
N LYS A 58 30.55 -0.35 -20.70
CA LYS A 58 31.78 -0.34 -19.92
C LYS A 58 31.56 0.29 -18.54
N TYR A 59 32.42 -0.10 -17.62
CA TYR A 59 32.51 0.47 -16.28
C TYR A 59 33.93 0.95 -16.03
N ALA A 60 34.08 2.25 -15.76
CA ALA A 60 35.34 2.84 -15.35
C ALA A 60 35.29 3.17 -13.85
N HIS A 61 36.36 2.85 -13.12
CA HIS A 61 36.46 3.24 -11.71
C HIS A 61 37.88 3.68 -11.36
N TRP A 62 37.97 4.67 -10.48
CA TRP A 62 39.24 5.14 -9.94
C TRP A 62 39.66 4.31 -8.73
N ASP A 63 40.92 3.86 -8.68
CA ASP A 63 41.47 3.07 -7.57
C ASP A 63 42.34 3.89 -6.59
N GLY A 64 42.41 5.20 -6.78
CA GLY A 64 43.31 6.10 -6.04
C GLY A 64 44.58 6.47 -6.82
N ASN A 65 44.93 5.73 -7.88
CA ASN A 65 46.12 5.94 -8.69
C ASN A 65 45.83 6.02 -10.20
N GLN A 66 44.91 5.21 -10.71
CA GLN A 66 44.56 5.13 -12.13
C GLN A 66 43.09 4.77 -12.36
N TRP A 67 42.63 5.06 -13.58
CA TRP A 67 41.36 4.55 -14.09
C TRP A 67 41.51 3.08 -14.50
N ASN A 68 40.67 2.23 -13.94
CA ASN A 68 40.49 0.85 -14.38
C ASN A 68 39.18 0.77 -15.18
N ILE A 69 39.19 0.01 -16.27
CA ILE A 69 38.05 -0.06 -17.20
C ILE A 69 37.71 -1.53 -17.45
N ASP A 70 36.49 -1.89 -17.07
CA ASP A 70 35.88 -3.18 -17.35
C ASP A 70 34.94 -3.10 -18.56
N ILE A 71 34.90 -4.20 -19.32
CA ILE A 71 33.89 -4.43 -20.36
C ILE A 71 32.83 -5.34 -19.74
N ILE A 72 31.62 -4.81 -19.55
CA ILE A 72 30.52 -5.57 -18.92
C ILE A 72 29.87 -6.48 -19.95
N CYS A 73 29.46 -5.92 -21.09
CA CYS A 73 28.84 -6.68 -22.16
C CYS A 73 29.23 -6.11 -23.53
N GLY A 74 29.28 -7.00 -24.53
CA GLY A 74 29.47 -6.65 -25.92
C GLY A 74 28.12 -6.59 -26.66
N GLY A 75 27.95 -5.62 -27.55
CA GLY A 75 26.71 -5.46 -28.32
C GLY A 75 26.32 -3.99 -28.52
N LEU A 76 25.24 -3.75 -29.27
CA LEU A 76 24.65 -2.41 -29.33
C LEU A 76 23.81 -2.21 -28.06
N VAL A 77 24.42 -1.58 -27.06
CA VAL A 77 23.73 -1.14 -25.85
C VAL A 77 23.13 0.23 -26.13
N ASP A 78 21.82 0.35 -25.92
CA ASP A 78 21.10 1.60 -26.13
C ASP A 78 21.44 2.62 -25.04
N ALA A 79 20.96 3.85 -25.24
CA ALA A 79 21.41 5.01 -24.50
C ALA A 79 21.13 4.91 -22.98
N ASP A 80 20.03 4.34 -22.52
CA ASP A 80 19.65 4.53 -21.11
C ASP A 80 20.34 3.55 -20.16
N ARG A 81 20.95 4.09 -19.10
CA ARG A 81 21.54 3.33 -17.99
C ARG A 81 21.61 4.12 -16.70
N ALA A 82 21.57 3.42 -15.58
CA ALA A 82 21.74 3.98 -14.25
C ALA A 82 22.71 3.10 -13.45
N LEU A 83 23.64 3.75 -12.76
CA LEU A 83 24.63 3.13 -11.87
C LEU A 83 24.31 3.49 -10.41
N ILE A 84 24.43 2.51 -9.53
CA ILE A 84 24.47 2.70 -8.08
C ILE A 84 25.57 1.81 -7.49
N ILE A 85 26.15 2.24 -6.37
CA ILE A 85 27.16 1.49 -5.63
C ILE A 85 26.53 0.98 -4.32
N ASP A 86 26.73 -0.30 -4.00
CA ASP A 86 26.24 -0.88 -2.74
C ASP A 86 27.15 -0.55 -1.55
N SER A 87 26.76 -1.01 -0.36
CA SER A 87 27.54 -0.78 0.88
C SER A 87 28.89 -1.50 0.93
N ASP A 88 29.12 -2.46 0.04
CA ASP A 88 30.38 -3.21 -0.10
C ASP A 88 31.24 -2.67 -1.26
N ASP A 89 30.92 -1.47 -1.77
CA ASP A 89 31.56 -0.80 -2.92
C ASP A 89 31.43 -1.56 -4.25
N ARG A 90 30.41 -2.41 -4.39
CA ARG A 90 30.12 -3.14 -5.63
C ARG A 90 29.16 -2.35 -6.52
N PRO A 91 29.44 -2.23 -7.83
CA PRO A 91 28.55 -1.55 -8.76
C PRO A 91 27.34 -2.41 -9.19
N HIS A 92 26.22 -1.72 -9.34
CA HIS A 92 24.94 -2.23 -9.83
C HIS A 92 24.45 -1.32 -10.96
N ILE A 93 24.17 -1.88 -12.13
CA ILE A 93 23.84 -1.12 -13.34
C ILE A 93 22.59 -1.69 -13.99
N SER A 94 21.55 -0.86 -14.13
CA SER A 94 20.43 -1.16 -15.02
C SER A 94 20.67 -0.52 -16.39
N PHE A 95 20.40 -1.22 -17.48
CA PHE A 95 20.61 -0.71 -18.83
C PHE A 95 19.64 -1.34 -19.84
N GLN A 96 19.39 -0.63 -20.93
CA GLN A 96 18.65 -1.19 -22.07
C GLN A 96 19.61 -1.85 -23.06
N ASN A 97 19.32 -3.08 -23.47
CA ASN A 97 20.06 -3.80 -24.49
C ASN A 97 19.10 -4.61 -25.37
N ASN A 98 19.18 -4.41 -26.69
CA ASN A 98 18.29 -5.07 -27.66
C ASN A 98 16.81 -5.08 -27.24
N GLU A 99 16.26 -3.90 -26.94
CA GLU A 99 14.86 -3.72 -26.51
C GLU A 99 14.50 -4.42 -25.18
N CYS A 100 15.46 -4.98 -24.45
CA CYS A 100 15.25 -5.59 -23.14
C CYS A 100 15.81 -4.71 -22.01
N LEU A 101 15.18 -4.78 -20.83
CA LEU A 101 15.76 -4.28 -19.59
C LEU A 101 16.71 -5.35 -19.05
N GLU A 102 17.98 -4.99 -18.92
CA GLU A 102 19.01 -5.82 -18.31
C GLU A 102 19.56 -5.17 -17.05
N TYR A 103 20.06 -6.01 -16.15
CA TYR A 103 20.67 -5.63 -14.89
C TYR A 103 22.02 -6.34 -14.74
N ALA A 104 23.08 -5.58 -14.54
CA ALA A 104 24.41 -6.08 -14.27
C ALA A 104 24.85 -5.72 -12.85
N TYR A 105 25.51 -6.66 -12.17
CA TYR A 105 26.14 -6.41 -10.87
C TYR A 105 27.48 -7.13 -10.78
N PHE A 106 28.41 -6.54 -10.05
CA PHE A 106 29.70 -7.17 -9.76
C PHE A 106 29.61 -7.90 -8.42
N ASP A 107 29.92 -9.20 -8.38
CA ASP A 107 29.84 -10.00 -7.15
C ASP A 107 31.11 -9.96 -6.29
N GLY A 108 32.14 -9.23 -6.75
CA GLY A 108 33.49 -9.20 -6.16
C GLY A 108 34.50 -10.05 -6.93
N ILE A 109 34.05 -10.89 -7.86
CA ILE A 109 34.87 -11.74 -8.71
C ILE A 109 34.62 -11.39 -10.18
N ASP A 110 33.36 -11.45 -10.62
CA ASP A 110 32.94 -11.28 -12.00
C ASP A 110 31.67 -10.42 -12.12
N TRP A 111 31.44 -9.92 -13.33
CA TRP A 111 30.20 -9.26 -13.71
C TRP A 111 29.12 -10.30 -14.03
N ASN A 112 27.99 -10.22 -13.32
CA ASN A 112 26.79 -11.02 -13.57
C ASN A 112 25.77 -10.16 -14.30
N ILE A 113 25.08 -10.72 -15.30
CA ILE A 113 24.07 -10.00 -16.10
C ILE A 113 22.78 -10.82 -16.13
N GLU A 114 21.67 -10.16 -15.85
CA GLU A 114 20.33 -10.72 -15.81
C GLU A 114 19.41 -9.96 -16.75
N VAL A 115 18.56 -10.70 -17.48
CA VAL A 115 17.46 -10.10 -18.25
C VAL A 115 16.27 -9.94 -17.28
N VAL A 116 15.94 -8.70 -16.96
CA VAL A 116 14.88 -8.36 -16.00
C VAL A 116 13.50 -8.36 -16.68
N ASP A 117 13.43 -7.84 -17.90
CA ASP A 117 12.22 -7.83 -18.71
C ASP A 117 12.56 -7.83 -20.20
N SER A 118 11.93 -8.71 -20.96
CA SER A 118 12.12 -8.88 -22.40
C SER A 118 10.81 -8.79 -23.19
N ASN A 119 9.73 -8.28 -22.58
CA ASN A 119 8.41 -8.26 -23.20
C ASN A 119 8.11 -6.90 -23.86
N GLY A 120 8.58 -6.72 -25.09
CA GLY A 120 8.39 -5.49 -25.88
C GLY A 120 9.65 -4.61 -25.87
N ASP A 121 9.52 -3.34 -26.27
CA ASP A 121 10.59 -2.33 -26.19
C ASP A 121 10.64 -1.75 -24.78
N VAL A 122 11.42 -2.38 -23.90
CA VAL A 122 11.48 -2.06 -22.47
C VAL A 122 12.89 -1.65 -22.05
N GLY A 123 12.98 -0.91 -20.95
CA GLY A 123 14.25 -0.55 -20.30
C GLY A 123 14.70 0.89 -20.53
N ARG A 124 13.98 1.66 -21.34
CA ARG A 124 14.27 3.09 -21.55
C ARG A 124 14.08 3.89 -20.26
N TYR A 125 14.89 4.93 -20.10
CA TYR A 125 14.91 5.82 -18.94
C TYR A 125 14.95 5.08 -17.58
N ALA A 126 15.65 3.94 -17.54
CA ALA A 126 15.77 3.15 -16.33
C ALA A 126 16.44 3.94 -15.21
N ALA A 127 15.90 3.80 -14.00
CA ALA A 127 16.50 4.28 -12.77
C ALA A 127 16.54 3.14 -11.77
N ILE A 128 17.65 3.02 -11.04
CA ILE A 128 17.92 1.96 -10.08
C ILE A 128 18.18 2.56 -8.70
N GLY A 129 17.65 1.90 -7.67
CA GLY A 129 17.96 2.13 -6.27
C GLY A 129 18.15 0.81 -5.55
N LEU A 130 18.87 0.81 -4.43
CA LEU A 130 19.05 -0.38 -3.59
C LEU A 130 18.25 -0.21 -2.29
N ASP A 131 17.67 -1.31 -1.79
CA ASP A 131 17.09 -1.33 -0.45
C ASP A 131 18.18 -1.46 0.64
N SER A 132 17.76 -1.49 1.91
CA SER A 132 18.67 -1.65 3.06
C SER A 132 19.42 -2.99 3.10
N ARG A 133 19.07 -3.94 2.23
CA ARG A 133 19.71 -5.25 2.10
C ARG A 133 20.58 -5.35 0.85
N GLY A 134 20.67 -4.28 0.06
CA GLY A 134 21.42 -4.26 -1.20
C GLY A 134 20.64 -4.83 -2.39
N ASN A 135 19.34 -5.06 -2.27
CA ASN A 135 18.54 -5.59 -3.38
C ASN A 135 18.15 -4.46 -4.35
N PRO A 136 18.29 -4.65 -5.67
CA PRO A 136 17.93 -3.64 -6.65
C PRO A 136 16.42 -3.49 -6.82
N HIS A 137 16.01 -2.23 -6.99
CA HIS A 137 14.68 -1.79 -7.38
C HIS A 137 14.84 -0.90 -8.62
N ILE A 138 14.18 -1.26 -9.71
CA ILE A 138 14.37 -0.64 -11.03
C ILE A 138 13.02 -0.13 -11.54
N SER A 139 12.92 1.18 -11.78
CA SER A 139 11.82 1.76 -12.56
C SER A 139 12.25 1.95 -14.00
N TYR A 140 11.39 1.64 -14.97
CA TYR A 140 11.74 1.67 -16.39
C TYR A 140 10.53 1.94 -17.27
N TYR A 141 10.78 2.47 -18.46
CA TYR A 141 9.74 2.75 -19.45
C TYR A 141 9.59 1.57 -20.42
N ASP A 142 8.36 1.10 -20.56
CA ASP A 142 7.88 0.18 -21.58
C ASP A 142 7.31 1.03 -22.72
N ASP A 143 8.07 1.14 -23.80
CA ASP A 143 7.83 2.04 -24.92
C ASP A 143 6.76 1.44 -25.87
N HIS A 144 6.98 1.46 -27.18
CA HIS A 144 5.96 1.07 -28.13
C HIS A 144 5.60 -0.42 -27.99
N PRO A 145 4.30 -0.78 -27.87
CA PRO A 145 3.10 0.07 -27.98
C PRO A 145 2.45 0.45 -26.64
N ASN A 146 3.05 0.12 -25.51
CA ASN A 146 2.42 0.17 -24.19
C ASN A 146 2.54 1.55 -23.52
N TYR A 147 3.69 2.21 -23.65
CA TYR A 147 3.97 3.54 -23.08
C TYR A 147 3.73 3.63 -21.56
N HIS A 148 4.12 2.60 -20.81
CA HIS A 148 3.92 2.52 -19.37
C HIS A 148 5.23 2.71 -18.61
N LEU A 149 5.15 3.37 -17.44
CA LEU A 149 6.20 3.25 -16.42
C LEU A 149 5.98 1.94 -15.66
N LYS A 150 6.98 1.06 -15.69
CA LYS A 150 7.03 -0.23 -15.00
C LYS A 150 8.07 -0.21 -13.88
N TYR A 151 7.97 -1.22 -13.03
CA TYR A 151 8.80 -1.39 -11.86
C TYR A 151 9.15 -2.86 -11.67
N ALA A 152 10.42 -3.15 -11.46
CA ALA A 152 10.98 -4.46 -11.15
C ALA A 152 11.78 -4.36 -9.85
N TRP A 153 11.89 -5.46 -9.11
CA TRP A 153 12.70 -5.52 -7.89
C TRP A 153 13.24 -6.93 -7.69
N TYR A 154 14.39 -7.04 -7.02
CA TYR A 154 14.97 -8.31 -6.63
C TYR A 154 14.34 -8.79 -5.33
N GLY A 155 13.52 -9.82 -5.45
CA GLY A 155 13.01 -10.59 -4.33
C GLY A 155 13.51 -12.03 -4.42
N PRO A 156 13.43 -12.81 -3.34
CA PRO A 156 13.60 -14.25 -3.47
C PRO A 156 12.62 -14.76 -4.55
N ASP A 157 13.04 -15.73 -5.38
CA ASP A 157 12.19 -16.54 -6.28
C ASP A 157 11.10 -17.33 -5.50
N ASN A 158 10.79 -16.95 -4.27
CA ASN A 158 9.67 -17.45 -3.51
C ASN A 158 8.44 -16.77 -4.10
N ASP A 159 8.00 -17.27 -5.26
CA ASP A 159 6.78 -16.90 -5.96
C ASP A 159 5.56 -17.29 -5.11
N ILE A 160 5.39 -16.64 -3.96
CA ILE A 160 4.16 -16.70 -3.18
C ILE A 160 3.11 -15.94 -3.99
N THR A 161 2.52 -16.64 -4.95
CA THR A 161 1.49 -16.08 -5.80
C THR A 161 0.20 -16.03 -5.02
N LEU A 162 -0.32 -14.83 -4.75
CA LEU A 162 -1.65 -14.68 -4.16
C LEU A 162 -2.74 -15.05 -5.17
N LEU A 163 -3.25 -16.28 -5.08
CA LEU A 163 -4.31 -16.79 -5.96
C LEU A 163 -5.68 -16.16 -5.65
N SER A 164 -5.94 -15.85 -4.38
CA SER A 164 -7.16 -15.13 -3.97
C SER A 164 -6.96 -14.45 -2.61
N PHE A 165 -7.61 -13.30 -2.43
CA PHE A 165 -7.77 -12.66 -1.12
C PHE A 165 -9.11 -11.93 -1.06
N THR A 166 -10.03 -12.45 -0.26
CA THR A 166 -11.39 -11.94 -0.13
C THR A 166 -11.70 -11.56 1.30
N ALA A 167 -12.53 -10.54 1.45
CA ALA A 167 -13.13 -10.11 2.70
C ALA A 167 -14.65 -10.18 2.57
N ASP A 168 -15.29 -10.91 3.47
CA ASP A 168 -16.75 -11.05 3.52
C ASP A 168 -17.28 -10.52 4.86
N ALA A 169 -18.16 -9.52 4.79
CA ALA A 169 -18.84 -8.93 5.95
C ALA A 169 -20.28 -9.45 6.11
N SER A 170 -20.50 -10.74 5.87
CA SER A 170 -21.80 -11.42 6.11
C SER A 170 -22.32 -11.31 7.56
N LYS A 171 -21.49 -10.84 8.51
CA LYS A 171 -21.90 -10.43 9.85
C LYS A 171 -21.56 -8.93 10.06
N PRO A 172 -22.47 -8.11 10.61
CA PRO A 172 -22.28 -6.65 10.71
C PRO A 172 -21.05 -6.20 11.50
N SER A 173 -20.60 -7.02 12.46
CA SER A 173 -19.47 -6.72 13.34
C SER A 173 -18.34 -7.74 13.20
N ALA A 174 -18.27 -8.45 12.06
CA ALA A 174 -17.15 -9.32 11.77
C ALA A 174 -16.87 -9.42 10.27
N VAL A 175 -15.59 -9.33 9.91
CA VAL A 175 -15.12 -9.57 8.54
C VAL A 175 -14.40 -10.91 8.51
N ASN A 176 -14.87 -11.82 7.65
CA ASN A 176 -14.21 -13.08 7.37
C ASN A 176 -13.25 -12.89 6.19
N LEU A 177 -11.97 -12.99 6.47
CA LEU A 177 -10.90 -12.92 5.48
C LEU A 177 -10.53 -14.33 5.05
N ARG A 178 -10.41 -14.55 3.74
CA ARG A 178 -9.98 -15.83 3.17
C ARG A 178 -8.98 -15.58 2.06
N TRP A 179 -7.89 -16.34 2.04
CA TRP A 179 -6.90 -16.26 0.98
C TRP A 179 -6.34 -17.62 0.61
N SER A 180 -5.83 -17.70 -0.60
CA SER A 180 -5.10 -18.86 -1.12
C SER A 180 -3.85 -18.40 -1.83
N ILE A 181 -2.77 -19.14 -1.67
CA ILE A 181 -1.50 -18.86 -2.32
C ILE A 181 -1.08 -20.05 -3.21
N SER A 182 -0.16 -19.82 -4.13
CA SER A 182 0.75 -20.85 -4.66
C SER A 182 2.12 -20.54 -4.10
N ALA A 183 2.87 -21.56 -3.72
CA ALA A 183 4.21 -21.46 -3.13
C ALA A 183 4.99 -22.72 -3.54
N ASP A 184 6.28 -22.58 -3.84
CA ASP A 184 7.12 -23.69 -4.29
C ASP A 184 7.62 -24.52 -3.10
N GLU A 185 8.00 -25.79 -3.38
CA GLU A 185 8.57 -26.68 -2.35
C GLU A 185 9.92 -26.14 -1.86
N GLY A 186 9.89 -25.38 -0.77
CA GLY A 186 11.06 -24.71 -0.21
C GLY A 186 10.76 -23.38 0.47
N ASP A 187 9.56 -22.83 0.28
CA ASP A 187 9.19 -21.55 0.85
C ASP A 187 9.05 -21.63 2.39
N ASP A 188 9.96 -20.94 3.10
CA ASP A 188 9.98 -20.80 4.56
C ASP A 188 8.87 -19.85 5.08
N ILE A 189 7.62 -20.11 4.69
CA ILE A 189 6.45 -19.37 5.16
C ILE A 189 6.15 -19.80 6.60
N LEU A 190 6.48 -18.95 7.56
CA LEU A 190 6.16 -19.13 8.98
C LEU A 190 4.67 -18.86 9.25
N GLY A 191 3.99 -18.11 8.38
CA GLY A 191 2.56 -17.84 8.41
C GLY A 191 2.23 -16.45 7.87
N PHE A 192 1.14 -15.84 8.34
CA PHE A 192 0.63 -14.57 7.80
C PHE A 192 0.28 -13.54 8.88
N ASN A 193 0.40 -12.27 8.51
CA ASN A 193 -0.15 -11.14 9.24
C ASN A 193 -1.22 -10.45 8.40
N LEU A 194 -2.23 -9.94 9.09
CA LEU A 194 -3.29 -9.12 8.52
C LEU A 194 -3.26 -7.74 9.16
N TYR A 195 -3.39 -6.73 8.32
CA TYR A 195 -3.51 -5.34 8.73
C TYR A 195 -4.81 -4.76 8.19
N ARG A 196 -5.38 -3.80 8.91
CA ARG A 196 -6.63 -3.12 8.57
C ARG A 196 -6.44 -1.61 8.67
N ARG A 197 -7.08 -0.86 7.79
CA ARG A 197 -7.30 0.59 7.96
C ARG A 197 -8.73 0.97 7.59
N GLU A 198 -9.27 1.94 8.30
CA GLU A 198 -10.59 2.52 8.04
C GLU A 198 -10.50 3.52 6.90
N LEU A 199 -11.36 3.40 5.90
CA LEU A 199 -11.48 4.36 4.80
C LEU A 199 -12.58 5.36 5.16
N LYS A 200 -12.21 6.63 5.37
CA LYS A 200 -13.20 7.69 5.63
C LYS A 200 -13.80 8.18 4.32
N GLU A 201 -15.11 8.43 4.31
CA GLU A 201 -15.80 9.08 3.19
C GLU A 201 -15.11 10.43 2.89
N GLY A 202 -14.56 10.58 1.67
CA GLY A 202 -13.76 11.75 1.27
C GLY A 202 -12.23 11.60 1.37
N ALA A 203 -11.70 10.50 1.91
CA ALA A 203 -10.26 10.20 1.87
C ALA A 203 -9.79 9.69 0.50
N ILE A 204 -10.72 9.35 -0.40
CA ILE A 204 -10.41 8.99 -1.80
C ILE A 204 -10.39 10.28 -2.64
N HIS A 205 -9.31 11.06 -2.55
CA HIS A 205 -9.05 12.10 -3.53
C HIS A 205 -8.48 11.46 -4.80
N LYS A 206 -9.35 11.05 -5.74
CA LYS A 206 -8.88 10.84 -7.12
C LYS A 206 -8.49 12.21 -7.71
N LEU A 207 -7.19 12.46 -7.82
CA LEU A 207 -6.63 13.56 -8.61
C LEU A 207 -7.14 13.43 -10.05
N ARG A 208 -8.14 14.25 -10.42
CA ARG A 208 -8.55 14.42 -11.83
C ARG A 208 -7.66 15.46 -12.48
N ILE A 209 -6.83 15.03 -13.43
CA ILE A 209 -6.22 15.94 -14.41
C ILE A 209 -7.34 16.55 -15.25
N ARG A 210 -7.32 17.87 -15.46
CA ARG A 210 -8.27 18.53 -16.37
C ARG A 210 -8.03 18.01 -17.80
N PRO A 211 -9.05 17.47 -18.49
CA PRO A 211 -8.88 16.88 -19.83
C PRO A 211 -8.33 17.82 -20.91
N LYS A 212 -8.26 19.14 -20.67
CA LYS A 212 -7.79 20.12 -21.64
C LYS A 212 -6.30 20.01 -21.95
N ASP A 213 -5.50 19.44 -21.04
CA ASP A 213 -4.04 19.48 -21.13
C ASP A 213 -3.42 18.12 -21.53
N VAL A 214 -4.24 17.10 -21.82
CA VAL A 214 -3.79 15.78 -22.28
C VAL A 214 -4.53 15.46 -23.57
N GLY A 215 -3.82 15.55 -24.71
CA GLY A 215 -4.32 15.02 -25.98
C GLY A 215 -4.66 13.53 -25.83
N GLU A 216 -5.70 13.08 -26.54
CA GLU A 216 -6.41 11.79 -26.54
C GLU A 216 -5.64 10.50 -26.14
N ALA A 217 -5.01 10.47 -24.96
CA ALA A 217 -4.37 9.30 -24.39
C ALA A 217 -5.27 8.73 -23.28
N PRO A 218 -5.60 7.42 -23.31
CA PRO A 218 -6.37 6.80 -22.24
C PRO A 218 -5.53 6.79 -20.95
N VAL A 219 -5.94 7.60 -19.97
CA VAL A 219 -5.36 7.57 -18.62
C VAL A 219 -5.71 6.22 -17.98
N ARG A 220 -4.72 5.34 -17.81
CA ARG A 220 -4.84 4.17 -16.93
C ARG A 220 -4.37 4.56 -15.53
N GLU A 221 -5.23 4.31 -14.55
CA GLU A 221 -4.95 4.58 -13.13
C GLU A 221 -3.76 3.71 -12.67
N ASN A 222 -2.62 4.35 -12.39
CA ASN A 222 -1.47 3.69 -11.78
C ASN A 222 -1.65 3.71 -10.25
N TYR A 223 -1.87 2.53 -9.65
CA TYR A 223 -2.20 2.40 -8.22
C TYR A 223 -1.01 2.55 -7.25
N ASN A 224 0.21 2.84 -7.72
CA ASN A 224 1.42 2.88 -6.88
C ASN A 224 2.34 4.09 -7.13
N SER A 225 1.79 5.32 -7.21
CA SER A 225 2.61 6.55 -7.26
C SER A 225 2.94 7.05 -5.85
N PRO A 226 4.22 7.33 -5.51
CA PRO A 226 4.62 7.92 -4.22
C PRO A 226 4.11 9.35 -3.99
N LEU A 227 3.50 9.99 -5.00
CA LEU A 227 2.83 11.28 -4.87
C LEU A 227 1.40 11.16 -4.29
N GLN A 228 0.89 9.93 -4.10
CA GLN A 228 -0.25 9.63 -3.25
C GLN A 228 0.22 9.41 -1.81
N ARG A 229 0.65 10.48 -1.12
CA ARG A 229 0.32 10.55 0.31
C ARG A 229 -1.16 10.88 0.39
N ASP A 230 -1.99 9.91 0.05
CA ASP A 230 -3.37 9.94 0.48
C ASP A 230 -3.34 10.03 2.02
N ASN A 231 -4.17 10.88 2.61
CA ASN A 231 -4.37 10.96 4.06
C ASN A 231 -5.08 9.67 4.57
N LEU A 232 -4.66 8.51 4.09
CA LEU A 232 -5.17 7.22 4.50
C LEU A 232 -4.63 6.92 5.90
N PRO A 233 -5.47 6.46 6.81
CA PRO A 233 -5.02 6.07 8.14
C PRO A 233 -3.93 5.00 8.09
N GLU A 234 -3.06 5.03 9.10
CA GLU A 234 -2.02 4.03 9.33
C GLU A 234 -2.61 2.61 9.43
N TRP A 235 -1.83 1.62 9.00
CA TRP A 235 -2.19 0.21 9.10
C TRP A 235 -2.21 -0.25 10.55
N HIS A 236 -3.34 -0.81 10.99
CA HIS A 236 -3.47 -1.46 12.29
C HIS A 236 -3.39 -2.98 12.14
N LYS A 237 -2.42 -3.63 12.79
CA LYS A 237 -2.30 -5.09 12.78
C LYS A 237 -3.48 -5.75 13.50
N VAL A 238 -4.12 -6.71 12.84
CA VAL A 238 -5.37 -7.33 13.30
C VAL A 238 -5.13 -8.58 14.14
N ASN A 239 -4.16 -9.41 13.76
CA ASN A 239 -3.83 -10.65 14.45
C ASN A 239 -2.72 -10.44 15.49
N SER A 240 -2.91 -10.97 16.70
CA SER A 240 -1.91 -10.93 17.78
C SER A 240 -0.82 -11.99 17.63
N THR A 241 -1.15 -13.12 17.03
CA THR A 241 -0.24 -14.22 16.70
C THR A 241 -0.21 -14.44 15.19
N THR A 242 0.94 -14.84 14.65
CA THR A 242 1.08 -15.23 13.25
C THR A 242 0.02 -16.27 12.87
N ILE A 243 -0.66 -16.05 11.75
CA ILE A 243 -1.73 -16.94 11.29
C ILE A 243 -1.08 -18.10 10.54
N THR A 244 -1.30 -19.32 11.04
CA THR A 244 -0.79 -20.56 10.46
C THR A 244 -1.95 -21.49 10.14
N GLY A 245 -1.76 -22.46 9.23
CA GLY A 245 -2.79 -23.44 8.93
C GLY A 245 -2.56 -24.10 7.59
N THR A 246 -3.66 -24.49 6.94
CA THR A 246 -3.66 -25.11 5.61
C THR A 246 -4.29 -24.18 4.59
N ASN A 247 -3.67 -24.02 3.44
CA ASN A 247 -4.20 -23.31 2.28
C ASN A 247 -5.50 -23.98 1.75
N PRO A 248 -6.62 -23.25 1.52
CA PRO A 248 -6.83 -21.82 1.74
C PRO A 248 -6.97 -21.45 3.20
N TYR A 249 -6.30 -20.36 3.58
CA TYR A 249 -6.27 -19.82 4.93
C TYR A 249 -7.49 -18.94 5.20
N SER A 250 -7.81 -18.76 6.49
CA SER A 250 -8.90 -17.86 6.90
C SER A 250 -8.64 -17.22 8.26
N TYR A 251 -9.22 -16.04 8.45
CA TYR A 251 -9.18 -15.30 9.71
C TYR A 251 -10.46 -14.47 9.87
N THR A 252 -11.00 -14.40 11.09
CA THR A 252 -12.17 -13.55 11.39
C THR A 252 -11.76 -12.35 12.22
N ASP A 253 -11.89 -11.16 11.64
CA ASP A 253 -11.70 -9.90 12.34
C ASP A 253 -13.00 -9.46 13.01
N THR A 254 -13.00 -9.35 14.34
CA THR A 254 -14.15 -8.92 15.15
C THR A 254 -14.02 -7.50 15.70
N GLY A 255 -12.91 -6.81 15.40
CA GLY A 255 -12.63 -5.46 15.88
C GLY A 255 -13.16 -4.36 14.96
N VAL A 256 -14.09 -4.68 14.05
CA VAL A 256 -14.61 -3.77 13.02
C VAL A 256 -15.83 -3.00 13.51
N ALA A 257 -15.95 -1.74 13.09
CA ALA A 257 -17.16 -0.96 13.24
C ALA A 257 -18.17 -1.32 12.13
N GLU A 258 -19.45 -1.16 12.44
CA GLU A 258 -20.56 -1.32 11.49
C GLU A 258 -20.62 -0.14 10.52
N ASN A 259 -21.20 -0.33 9.33
CA ASN A 259 -21.33 0.69 8.29
C ASN A 259 -20.00 1.41 8.00
N THR A 260 -18.91 0.66 7.94
CA THR A 260 -17.56 1.19 7.82
C THR A 260 -16.83 0.49 6.71
N GLN A 261 -16.25 1.28 5.81
CA GLN A 261 -15.41 0.76 4.75
C GLN A 261 -14.00 0.49 5.30
N TYR A 262 -13.52 -0.72 5.10
CA TYR A 262 -12.19 -1.14 5.49
C TYR A 262 -11.39 -1.60 4.27
N GLU A 263 -10.10 -1.34 4.33
CA GLU A 263 -9.11 -2.03 3.51
C GLU A 263 -8.26 -2.93 4.38
N TYR A 264 -7.97 -4.12 3.87
CA TYR A 264 -7.12 -5.11 4.49
C TYR A 264 -5.87 -5.34 3.64
N LYS A 265 -4.74 -5.55 4.32
CA LYS A 265 -3.45 -5.92 3.72
C LYS A 265 -3.00 -7.25 4.27
N LEU A 266 -2.62 -8.17 3.39
CA LEU A 266 -2.07 -9.48 3.71
C LEU A 266 -0.55 -9.46 3.57
N GLU A 267 0.14 -9.96 4.60
CA GLU A 267 1.59 -10.08 4.64
C GLU A 267 2.00 -11.52 4.96
N ALA A 268 2.86 -12.12 4.16
CA ALA A 268 3.53 -13.39 4.46
C ALA A 268 4.71 -13.14 5.41
N VAL A 269 4.87 -14.00 6.42
CA VAL A 269 6.00 -13.94 7.37
C VAL A 269 7.01 -15.02 6.97
N MET A 270 8.21 -14.60 6.62
CA MET A 270 9.29 -15.49 6.16
C MET A 270 10.32 -15.75 7.28
N GLY A 271 11.08 -16.83 7.19
CA GLY A 271 12.12 -17.21 8.16
C GLY A 271 13.28 -16.20 8.36
N GLY A 272 13.41 -15.19 7.50
CA GLY A 272 14.51 -14.21 7.45
C GLY A 272 14.18 -12.77 7.88
N ASP A 273 13.24 -12.59 8.81
CA ASP A 273 12.88 -11.32 9.46
C ASP A 273 12.23 -10.21 8.61
N SER A 274 11.97 -10.40 7.31
CA SER A 274 11.05 -9.53 6.55
C SER A 274 9.74 -10.23 6.25
N GLY A 275 8.63 -9.57 6.57
CA GLY A 275 7.35 -9.91 5.97
C GLY A 275 7.24 -9.34 4.55
N GLU A 276 6.52 -10.05 3.68
CA GLU A 276 6.24 -9.62 2.30
C GLU A 276 4.75 -9.32 2.15
N THR A 277 4.40 -8.16 1.58
CA THR A 277 2.98 -7.84 1.31
C THR A 277 2.52 -8.54 0.04
N LEU A 278 1.51 -9.42 0.16
CA LEU A 278 0.99 -10.19 -0.96
C LEU A 278 -0.13 -9.47 -1.73
N GLY A 279 -0.89 -8.60 -1.05
CA GLY A 279 -1.99 -7.86 -1.67
C GLY A 279 -2.96 -7.23 -0.68
N THR A 280 -3.94 -6.49 -1.23
CA THR A 280 -5.01 -5.85 -0.45
C THR A 280 -6.40 -6.27 -0.93
N THR A 281 -7.40 -6.10 -0.06
CA THR A 281 -8.81 -6.29 -0.39
C THR A 281 -9.65 -5.30 0.41
N THR A 282 -10.80 -4.89 -0.13
CA THR A 282 -11.71 -3.93 0.52
C THR A 282 -13.03 -4.59 0.86
N VAL A 283 -13.63 -4.17 1.97
CA VAL A 283 -14.97 -4.60 2.36
C VAL A 283 -15.70 -3.45 3.04
N GLU A 284 -17.01 -3.43 2.88
CA GLU A 284 -17.90 -2.56 3.62
C GLU A 284 -18.69 -3.42 4.61
N THR A 285 -18.62 -3.07 5.89
CA THR A 285 -19.44 -3.76 6.89
C THR A 285 -20.90 -3.33 6.74
N GLY A 286 -21.79 -4.30 6.58
CA GLY A 286 -23.21 -4.03 6.35
C GLY A 286 -23.92 -3.41 7.56
N GLU A 287 -25.13 -2.90 7.30
CA GLU A 287 -26.03 -2.35 8.32
C GLU A 287 -26.34 -3.40 9.41
N PRO A 288 -26.56 -2.98 10.67
CA PRO A 288 -26.72 -3.90 11.80
C PRO A 288 -27.83 -4.92 11.60
N ALA A 289 -27.52 -6.20 11.78
CA ALA A 289 -28.43 -7.33 11.59
C ALA A 289 -29.47 -7.53 12.72
N SER A 290 -29.69 -6.56 13.62
CA SER A 290 -30.64 -6.74 14.72
C SER A 290 -31.20 -5.41 15.23
N PHE A 291 -32.52 -5.38 15.40
CA PHE A 291 -33.24 -4.31 16.08
C PHE A 291 -33.01 -4.34 17.59
N GLY A 292 -32.95 -3.18 18.25
CA GLY A 292 -33.07 -3.14 19.71
C GLY A 292 -32.75 -1.82 20.39
N ILE A 293 -33.05 -1.74 21.69
CA ILE A 293 -32.74 -0.58 22.52
C ILE A 293 -31.29 -0.69 23.01
N VAL A 294 -30.42 0.21 22.54
CA VAL A 294 -29.00 0.27 22.94
C VAL A 294 -28.86 0.89 24.33
N ARG A 295 -29.49 2.04 24.57
CA ARG A 295 -29.45 2.76 25.86
C ARG A 295 -30.66 3.66 26.03
N LEU A 296 -31.03 3.89 27.29
CA LEU A 296 -32.02 4.88 27.72
C LEU A 296 -31.32 5.85 28.67
N TYR A 297 -31.39 7.15 28.41
CA TYR A 297 -30.74 8.14 29.26
C TYR A 297 -31.44 9.51 29.19
N PRO A 298 -31.37 10.33 30.24
CA PRO A 298 -30.83 10.00 31.57
C PRO A 298 -31.67 8.92 32.28
N ASN A 299 -31.06 8.22 33.24
CA ASN A 299 -31.78 7.30 34.13
C ASN A 299 -31.13 7.40 35.53
N PRO A 300 -31.79 7.97 36.56
CA PRO A 300 -33.18 8.44 36.56
C PRO A 300 -33.47 9.63 35.63
N THR A 301 -34.73 9.86 35.31
CA THR A 301 -35.22 10.90 34.39
C THR A 301 -36.42 11.65 34.99
N SER A 302 -36.66 12.90 34.59
CA SER A 302 -37.78 13.74 35.04
C SER A 302 -38.77 14.06 33.93
N ASP A 303 -38.27 14.43 32.74
CA ASP A 303 -39.08 15.05 31.69
C ASP A 303 -38.92 14.40 30.31
N ILE A 304 -37.68 14.07 29.91
CA ILE A 304 -37.38 13.51 28.59
C ILE A 304 -36.45 12.31 28.75
N VAL A 305 -36.72 11.25 27.99
CA VAL A 305 -35.81 10.10 27.84
C VAL A 305 -35.33 10.02 26.42
N ASN A 306 -34.02 10.03 26.24
CA ASN A 306 -33.36 9.69 25.00
C ASN A 306 -33.30 8.17 24.87
N CYS A 307 -34.03 7.64 23.90
CA CYS A 307 -33.99 6.24 23.54
C CYS A 307 -33.08 6.07 22.33
N VAL A 308 -31.92 5.45 22.53
CA VAL A 308 -31.03 5.11 21.43
C VAL A 308 -31.39 3.73 20.93
N LEU A 309 -31.94 3.70 19.74
CA LEU A 309 -32.29 2.50 19.02
C LEU A 309 -31.15 2.08 18.11
N ARG A 310 -31.08 0.79 17.83
CA ARG A 310 -30.38 0.21 16.69
C ARG A 310 -31.46 -0.33 15.75
N VAL A 311 -31.50 0.15 14.51
CA VAL A 311 -32.46 -0.29 13.50
C VAL A 311 -31.72 -0.90 12.30
N PRO A 312 -32.25 -1.99 11.70
CA PRO A 312 -31.57 -2.72 10.61
C PRO A 312 -31.74 -2.08 9.23
N GLU A 313 -32.81 -1.33 9.01
CA GLU A 313 -33.14 -0.63 7.76
C GLU A 313 -34.05 0.57 8.08
N PRO A 314 -34.26 1.52 7.14
CA PRO A 314 -35.26 2.58 7.30
C PRO A 314 -36.65 1.99 7.58
N CYS A 315 -37.24 2.35 8.72
CA CYS A 315 -38.45 1.71 9.21
C CYS A 315 -39.28 2.61 10.13
N GLU A 316 -40.51 2.18 10.40
CA GLU A 316 -41.35 2.73 11.46
C GLU A 316 -41.17 1.88 12.72
N VAL A 317 -40.82 2.53 13.83
CA VAL A 317 -40.67 1.89 15.14
C VAL A 317 -41.79 2.37 16.06
N ASP A 318 -42.52 1.44 16.64
CA ASP A 318 -43.51 1.74 17.67
C ASP A 318 -42.87 1.61 19.05
N ILE A 319 -43.01 2.63 19.90
CA ILE A 319 -42.49 2.62 21.27
C ILE A 319 -43.66 2.77 22.23
N ALA A 320 -43.87 1.76 23.07
CA ALA A 320 -44.86 1.78 24.13
C ALA A 320 -44.17 1.85 25.50
N ILE A 321 -44.80 2.59 26.43
CA ILE A 321 -44.34 2.73 27.81
C ILE A 321 -45.37 2.08 28.73
N TYR A 322 -44.90 1.20 29.60
CA TYR A 322 -45.72 0.46 30.56
C TYR A 322 -45.35 0.85 32.00
N ASP A 323 -46.35 0.98 32.87
CA ASP A 323 -46.13 1.13 34.30
C ASP A 323 -45.67 -0.20 34.95
N ILE A 324 -45.35 -0.17 36.25
CA ILE A 324 -44.89 -1.35 36.99
C ILE A 324 -45.93 -2.49 37.07
N SER A 325 -47.21 -2.19 36.82
CA SER A 325 -48.28 -3.21 36.76
C SER A 325 -48.41 -3.86 35.38
N GLY A 326 -47.67 -3.36 34.38
CA GLY A 326 -47.75 -3.80 32.99
C GLY A 326 -48.86 -3.10 32.19
N ARG A 327 -49.48 -2.04 32.73
CA ARG A 327 -50.46 -1.25 32.01
C ARG A 327 -49.75 -0.27 31.08
N GLU A 328 -50.18 -0.22 29.83
CA GLU A 328 -49.70 0.76 28.85
C GLU A 328 -50.16 2.17 29.23
N VAL A 329 -49.22 3.11 29.24
CA VAL A 329 -49.46 4.51 29.63
C VAL A 329 -49.15 5.50 28.50
N SER A 330 -48.35 5.12 27.52
CA SER A 330 -48.10 5.89 26.29
C SER A 330 -47.67 4.96 25.16
N GLU A 331 -47.98 5.34 23.92
CA GLU A 331 -47.52 4.69 22.69
C GLU A 331 -47.26 5.78 21.64
N GLU A 332 -46.07 5.75 21.03
CA GLU A 332 -45.66 6.70 20.00
C GLU A 332 -44.97 5.98 18.85
N ARG A 333 -45.26 6.41 17.61
CA ARG A 333 -44.65 5.88 16.38
C ARG A 333 -43.59 6.83 15.85
N PHE A 334 -42.42 6.30 15.54
CA PHE A 334 -41.28 7.05 15.02
C PHE A 334 -40.87 6.54 13.64
N SER A 335 -40.78 7.46 12.68
CA SER A 335 -40.20 7.19 11.37
C SER A 335 -38.68 7.35 11.45
N VAL A 336 -37.95 6.28 11.16
CA VAL A 336 -36.49 6.27 11.15
C VAL A 336 -36.00 6.20 9.71
N GLU A 337 -35.47 7.31 9.21
CA GLU A 337 -35.10 7.47 7.79
C GLU A 337 -33.83 6.71 7.38
N ASN A 338 -32.94 6.42 8.33
CA ASN A 338 -31.65 5.79 8.07
C ASN A 338 -31.41 4.62 9.02
N ALA A 339 -30.84 3.52 8.51
CA ALA A 339 -30.43 2.40 9.34
C ALA A 339 -29.29 2.78 10.31
N GLY A 340 -29.04 1.93 11.31
CA GLY A 340 -27.98 2.13 12.29
C GLY A 340 -28.47 2.66 13.64
N LYS A 341 -27.64 3.44 14.33
CA LYS A 341 -27.98 4.00 15.64
C LYS A 341 -28.73 5.32 15.46
N THR A 342 -29.99 5.35 15.89
CA THR A 342 -30.80 6.57 15.92
C THR A 342 -31.21 6.91 17.34
N GLU A 343 -31.47 8.18 17.58
CA GLU A 343 -31.95 8.68 18.86
C GLU A 343 -33.36 9.24 18.69
N VAL A 344 -34.28 8.74 19.49
CA VAL A 344 -35.65 9.25 19.58
C VAL A 344 -35.93 9.75 20.99
N PHE A 345 -36.75 10.79 21.09
CA PHE A 345 -37.04 11.49 22.33
C PHE A 345 -38.44 11.14 22.79
N LEU A 346 -38.55 10.66 24.03
CA LEU A 346 -39.82 10.32 24.66
C LEU A 346 -40.15 11.38 25.72
N ASP A 347 -41.28 12.06 25.57
CA ASP A 347 -41.79 13.02 26.57
C ASP A 347 -42.53 12.27 27.68
N ILE A 348 -41.95 12.32 28.89
CA ILE A 348 -42.51 11.71 30.09
C ILE A 348 -42.81 12.75 31.18
N SER A 349 -42.85 14.04 30.83
CA SER A 349 -43.10 15.15 31.76
C SER A 349 -44.45 15.02 32.48
N GLY A 350 -45.41 14.27 31.93
CA GLY A 350 -46.70 13.96 32.56
C GLY A 350 -46.70 12.79 33.55
N PHE A 351 -45.60 12.04 33.67
CA PHE A 351 -45.58 10.75 34.38
C PHE A 351 -45.36 10.97 35.88
N VAL A 352 -45.80 10.03 36.72
CA VAL A 352 -45.58 10.09 38.18
C VAL A 352 -44.26 9.40 38.54
N ASP A 353 -43.71 9.70 39.71
CA ASP A 353 -42.50 9.02 40.18
C ASP A 353 -42.72 7.51 40.26
N GLY A 354 -41.79 6.74 39.69
CA GLY A 354 -41.96 5.28 39.58
C GLY A 354 -40.99 4.62 38.61
N VAL A 355 -41.14 3.30 38.47
CA VAL A 355 -40.38 2.50 37.50
C VAL A 355 -41.28 2.19 36.32
N TYR A 356 -40.78 2.46 35.12
CA TYR A 356 -41.49 2.22 33.87
C TYR A 356 -40.66 1.29 32.97
N THR A 357 -41.34 0.54 32.12
CA THR A 357 -40.72 -0.27 31.07
C THR A 357 -41.01 0.37 29.72
N ILE A 358 -39.96 0.73 28.99
CA ILE A 358 -40.04 1.17 27.60
C ILE A 358 -39.80 -0.06 26.72
N THR A 359 -40.75 -0.35 25.84
CA THR A 359 -40.65 -1.43 24.85
C THR A 359 -40.72 -0.83 23.45
N ALA A 360 -39.72 -1.14 22.63
CA ALA A 360 -39.69 -0.78 21.22
C ALA A 360 -40.07 -2.00 20.38
N TYR A 361 -40.87 -1.79 19.34
CA TYR A 361 -41.40 -2.81 18.44
C TYR A 361 -40.99 -2.51 17.00
N LEU A 362 -40.52 -3.54 16.30
CA LEU A 362 -40.29 -3.51 14.86
C LEU A 362 -40.77 -4.84 14.27
N ASN A 363 -41.85 -4.82 13.49
CA ASN A 363 -42.49 -6.01 12.93
C ASN A 363 -42.83 -7.06 14.02
N ASN A 364 -42.12 -8.20 14.03
CA ASN A 364 -42.29 -9.28 15.02
C ASN A 364 -41.23 -9.28 16.14
N GLU A 365 -40.28 -8.34 16.11
CA GLU A 365 -39.23 -8.19 17.11
C GLU A 365 -39.62 -7.12 18.13
N CYS A 366 -39.32 -7.36 19.41
CA CYS A 366 -39.51 -6.36 20.46
C CYS A 366 -38.36 -6.41 21.47
N GLU A 367 -38.00 -5.25 21.97
CA GLU A 367 -36.93 -5.08 22.96
C GLU A 367 -37.40 -4.15 24.08
N SER A 368 -37.10 -4.49 25.33
CA SER A 368 -37.60 -3.78 26.50
C SER A 368 -36.48 -3.36 27.44
N ARG A 369 -36.55 -2.14 27.97
CA ARG A 369 -35.67 -1.65 29.03
C ARG A 369 -36.43 -0.84 30.07
N ARG A 370 -35.90 -0.81 31.29
CA ARG A 370 -36.52 -0.07 32.41
C ARG A 370 -35.86 1.28 32.64
N ILE A 371 -36.68 2.23 33.07
CA ILE A 371 -36.26 3.55 33.54
C ILE A 371 -36.85 3.83 34.92
N VAL A 372 -36.21 4.74 35.65
CA VAL A 372 -36.75 5.33 36.88
C VAL A 372 -37.13 6.77 36.58
N VAL A 373 -38.40 7.10 36.78
CA VAL A 373 -38.91 8.47 36.77
C VAL A 373 -38.86 9.02 38.19
N ALA A 374 -38.17 10.15 38.37
CA ALA A 374 -38.03 10.84 39.64
C ALA A 374 -37.99 12.36 39.41
N LYS A 375 -38.99 13.06 39.94
CA LYS A 375 -39.17 14.51 39.80
C LYS A 375 -38.69 15.32 41.00
#